data_AF-A0AAU8BT34-F1
#
_entry.id   AF-A0AAU8BT34-F1
#
_cell.length_a   1.000
_cell.length_b   1.000
_cell.length_c   1.000
_cell.angle_alpha   90.00
_cell.angle_beta   90.00
_cell.angle_gamma   90.00
#
_symmetry.space_group_name_H-M   'P 1'
#
loop_
_entity.id
_entity.type
_entity.pdbx_description
1 polymer ?
#
loop_
_entity_poly.entity_id
_entity_poly.type
_entity_poly.pdbx_seq_one_letter_code
_entity_poly.pdbx_strand_id
1 'polypeptide(L)'
;MHKILFATIVVVLISFGARADVVEFSFVDTNGDQRHTSAQGYINPSSDVGVLLSAGLDRRVRLTVRQQNGGVAYQRFRVYHRR
;
A
#
# COMPACT_ATOMS: atom_id res chain seq x y z
N MET A 1 54.69 8.62 -18.12
CA MET A 1 53.74 7.50 -17.93
C MET A 1 52.64 7.96 -16.97
N HIS A 2 51.54 8.49 -17.49
CA HIS A 2 50.41 8.94 -16.67
C HIS A 2 49.31 7.88 -16.73
N LYS A 3 49.21 7.05 -15.69
CA LYS A 3 48.09 6.13 -15.50
C LYS A 3 47.03 6.86 -14.69
N ILE A 4 46.15 7.60 -15.37
CA ILE A 4 44.94 8.12 -14.75
C ILE A 4 44.04 6.91 -14.49
N LEU A 5 43.84 6.61 -13.21
CA LEU A 5 42.98 5.53 -12.73
C LEU A 5 41.53 5.89 -13.07
N PHE A 6 41.08 5.48 -14.26
CA PHE A 6 39.70 5.67 -14.67
C PHE A 6 38.80 4.69 -13.94
N ALA A 7 37.81 5.27 -13.28
CA ALA A 7 36.47 4.72 -13.12
C ALA A 7 36.34 3.41 -12.34
N THR A 8 36.23 3.56 -11.02
CA THR A 8 35.31 2.70 -10.25
C THR A 8 34.31 3.60 -9.53
N ILE A 9 33.51 4.33 -10.31
CA ILE A 9 32.20 4.77 -9.81
C ILE A 9 31.37 3.50 -9.74
N VAL A 10 31.48 2.79 -8.60
CA VAL A 10 30.49 1.80 -8.22
C VAL A 10 29.20 2.60 -8.06
N VAL A 11 28.41 2.65 -9.14
CA VAL A 11 27.01 3.01 -9.05
C VAL A 11 26.43 2.02 -8.06
N VAL A 12 26.27 2.49 -6.83
CA VAL A 12 25.37 1.87 -5.87
C VAL A 12 24.04 1.92 -6.61
N LEU A 13 23.70 0.83 -7.29
CA LEU A 13 22.34 0.47 -7.63
C LEU A 13 21.68 0.25 -6.27
N ILE A 14 21.40 1.36 -5.60
CA ILE A 14 20.56 1.42 -4.44
C ILE A 14 19.26 0.91 -5.00
N SER A 15 19.05 -0.38 -4.77
CA SER A 15 17.79 -1.03 -4.95
C SER A 15 16.91 -0.36 -3.91
N PHE A 16 16.40 0.83 -4.26
CA PHE A 16 15.31 1.47 -3.58
C PHE A 16 14.18 0.47 -3.76
N GLY A 17 14.09 -0.48 -2.83
CA GLY A 17 13.04 -1.48 -2.80
C GLY A 17 11.77 -0.69 -2.72
N ALA A 18 11.12 -0.49 -3.87
CA ALA A 18 9.98 0.39 -3.92
C ALA A 18 8.93 -0.28 -3.02
N ARG A 19 8.45 0.45 -2.02
CA ARG A 19 7.45 -0.02 -1.06
C ARG A 19 6.10 0.56 -1.44
N ALA A 20 5.06 -0.25 -1.39
CA ALA A 20 3.70 0.24 -1.37
C ALA A 20 3.24 0.14 0.07
N ASP A 21 2.65 1.19 0.60
CA ASP A 21 2.20 1.22 1.99
C ASP A 21 0.73 1.61 2.08
N VAL A 22 0.04 1.03 3.05
CA VAL A 22 -1.30 1.47 3.41
C VAL A 22 -1.16 2.68 4.30
N VAL A 23 -1.58 3.83 3.78
CA VAL A 23 -1.50 5.10 4.50
C VAL A 23 -2.63 5.18 5.52
N GLU A 24 -3.84 4.79 5.11
CA GLU A 24 -5.03 4.96 5.93
C GLU A 24 -6.15 3.99 5.54
N PHE A 25 -6.89 3.53 6.55
CA PHE A 25 -8.21 2.95 6.42
C PHE A 25 -9.28 3.95 6.87
N SER A 26 -10.34 4.07 6.08
CA SER A 26 -11.52 4.86 6.41
C SER A 26 -12.77 3.98 6.39
N PHE A 27 -13.59 4.05 7.43
CA PHE A 27 -14.80 3.22 7.55
C PHE A 27 -15.79 3.81 8.54
N VAL A 28 -17.06 3.42 8.45
CA VAL A 28 -18.05 3.67 9.50
C VAL A 28 -17.99 2.51 10.50
N ASP A 29 -17.86 2.80 11.79
CA ASP A 29 -17.86 1.79 12.83
C ASP A 29 -19.28 1.29 13.17
N THR A 30 -19.39 0.32 14.09
CA THR A 30 -20.70 -0.23 14.49
C THR A 30 -21.58 0.75 15.27
N ASN A 31 -21.03 1.87 15.74
CA ASN A 31 -21.78 2.93 16.41
C ASN A 31 -22.27 4.00 15.42
N GLY A 32 -21.90 3.90 14.14
CA GLY A 32 -22.25 4.85 13.09
C GLY A 32 -21.24 5.99 12.92
N ASP A 33 -20.12 5.97 13.65
CA ASP A 33 -19.12 7.03 13.58
C ASP A 33 -18.13 6.78 12.43
N GLN A 34 -17.78 7.84 11.69
CA GLN A 34 -16.72 7.79 10.70
C GLN A 34 -15.35 7.70 11.40
N ARG A 35 -14.57 6.68 11.04
CA ARG A 35 -13.22 6.43 11.58
C ARG A 35 -12.18 6.49 10.48
N HIS A 36 -11.02 7.04 10.86
CA HIS A 36 -9.79 7.06 10.08
C HIS A 36 -8.68 6.47 10.93
N THR A 37 -7.94 5.50 10.40
CA THR A 37 -6.87 4.86 11.16
C THR A 37 -5.77 4.31 10.27
N SER A 38 -4.53 4.40 10.73
CA SER A 38 -3.39 3.68 10.16
C SER A 38 -3.23 2.28 10.76
N ALA A 39 -4.25 1.78 11.49
CA ALA A 39 -4.11 0.63 12.36
C ALA A 39 -3.55 -0.62 11.66
N GLN A 40 -2.47 -1.14 12.25
CA GLN A 40 -2.00 -2.51 12.04
C GLN A 40 -2.76 -3.41 13.02
N GLY A 41 -4.00 -3.80 12.69
CA GLY A 41 -4.86 -4.57 13.58
C GLY A 41 -6.23 -4.90 12.99
N TYR A 42 -7.15 -5.38 13.83
CA TYR A 42 -8.52 -5.66 13.42
C TYR A 42 -9.37 -4.38 13.43
N ILE A 43 -10.14 -4.18 12.38
CA ILE A 43 -11.18 -3.15 12.29
C ILE A 43 -12.55 -3.82 12.28
N ASN A 44 -13.57 -3.12 12.79
CA ASN A 44 -14.95 -3.61 12.82
C ASN A 44 -15.90 -2.64 12.07
N PRO A 45 -15.83 -2.61 10.73
CA PRO A 45 -16.64 -1.72 9.93
C PRO A 45 -18.08 -2.23 9.81
N SER A 46 -19.05 -1.32 9.85
CA SER A 46 -20.45 -1.61 9.54
C SER A 46 -20.80 -1.36 8.06
N SER A 47 -19.90 -0.71 7.31
CA SER A 47 -20.05 -0.36 5.90
C SER A 47 -18.79 -0.69 5.09
N ASP A 48 -18.75 -0.24 3.83
CA ASP A 48 -17.56 -0.30 2.97
C ASP A 48 -16.32 0.30 3.68
N VAL A 49 -15.17 -0.33 3.45
CA VAL A 49 -13.85 0.14 3.91
C VAL A 49 -13.12 0.81 2.75
N GLY A 50 -12.78 2.08 2.91
CA GLY A 50 -11.86 2.80 2.04
C GLY A 50 -10.42 2.56 2.44
N VAL A 51 -9.54 2.31 1.47
CA VAL A 51 -8.10 2.14 1.69
C VAL A 51 -7.35 3.18 0.88
N LEU A 52 -6.55 4.01 1.55
CA LEU A 52 -5.62 4.93 0.90
C LEU A 52 -4.23 4.29 0.85
N LEU A 53 -3.69 4.19 -0.35
CA LEU A 53 -2.41 3.54 -0.62
C LEU A 53 -1.42 4.56 -1.16
N SER A 54 -0.20 4.54 -0.65
CA SER A 54 0.93 5.22 -1.26
C SER A 54 1.71 4.20 -2.09
N ALA A 55 1.75 4.39 -3.40
CA ALA A 55 2.52 3.58 -4.32
C ALA A 55 3.25 4.48 -5.33
N GLY A 56 4.42 4.03 -5.80
CA GLY A 56 5.15 4.73 -6.85
C GLY A 56 4.36 4.83 -8.16
N LEU A 57 4.70 5.83 -8.98
CA LEU A 57 3.95 6.25 -10.19
C LEU A 57 3.62 5.11 -11.17
N ASP A 58 4.50 4.12 -11.31
CA ASP A 58 4.37 3.05 -12.31
C ASP A 58 4.30 1.66 -11.68
N ARG A 59 3.37 1.46 -10.73
CA ARG A 59 3.24 0.19 -10.01
C ARG A 59 1.85 -0.40 -10.11
N ARG A 60 1.81 -1.70 -10.41
CA ARG A 60 0.58 -2.51 -10.29
C ARG A 60 0.36 -2.84 -8.82
N VAL A 61 -0.74 -2.36 -8.26
CA VAL A 61 -1.17 -2.67 -6.89
C VAL A 61 -2.18 -3.81 -6.92
N ARG A 62 -1.98 -4.83 -6.09
CA ARG A 62 -2.93 -5.92 -5.88
C ARG A 62 -3.48 -5.86 -4.48
N LEU A 63 -4.77 -5.54 -4.34
CA LEU A 63 -5.52 -5.68 -3.09
C LEU A 63 -6.11 -7.09 -3.03
N THR A 64 -5.93 -7.78 -1.91
CA THR A 64 -6.51 -9.12 -1.68
C THR A 64 -7.17 -9.12 -0.31
N VAL A 65 -8.46 -9.46 -0.26
CA VAL A 65 -9.17 -9.66 1.00
C VAL A 65 -9.23 -11.17 1.26
N ARG A 66 -8.72 -11.58 2.42
CA ARG A 66 -8.76 -12.97 2.88
C ARG A 66 -9.69 -13.07 4.08
N GLN A 67 -10.54 -14.08 4.07
CA GLN A 67 -11.28 -14.48 5.25
C GLN A 67 -10.33 -15.13 6.25
N GLN A 68 -10.65 -15.04 7.54
CA GLN A 68 -9.83 -15.58 8.63
C GLN A 68 -9.59 -17.10 8.50
N ASN A 69 -10.52 -17.82 7.87
CA ASN A 69 -10.40 -19.25 7.56
C ASN A 69 -9.50 -19.57 6.35
N GLY A 70 -8.81 -18.56 5.77
CA GLY A 70 -7.93 -18.72 4.61
C GLY A 70 -8.64 -18.68 3.25
N GLY A 71 -9.97 -18.57 3.24
CA GLY A 71 -10.75 -18.37 2.01
C GLY A 71 -10.46 -17.01 1.36
N VAL A 72 -10.47 -16.95 0.04
CA VAL A 72 -10.45 -15.66 -0.67
C VAL A 72 -11.87 -15.11 -0.71
N ALA A 73 -12.07 -13.91 -0.17
CA ALA A 73 -13.34 -13.22 -0.35
C ALA A 73 -13.37 -12.60 -1.76
N TYR A 74 -14.42 -12.90 -2.52
CA TYR A 74 -14.68 -12.21 -3.78
C TYR A 74 -15.25 -10.82 -3.48
N GLN A 75 -14.37 -9.82 -3.37
CA GLN A 75 -14.77 -8.43 -3.14
C GLN A 75 -14.70 -7.64 -4.45
N ARG A 76 -15.77 -6.89 -4.76
CA ARG A 76 -15.75 -5.90 -5.84
C ARG A 76 -14.95 -4.68 -5.39
N PHE A 77 -13.79 -4.45 -5.98
CA PHE A 77 -13.02 -3.23 -5.74
C PHE A 77 -13.54 -2.08 -6.61
N ARG A 78 -13.67 -0.89 -6.01
CA ARG A 78 -13.88 0.35 -6.74
C ARG A 78 -12.70 1.27 -6.45
N VAL A 79 -11.98 1.64 -7.51
CA VAL A 79 -10.81 2.51 -7.40
C VAL A 79 -11.24 3.93 -7.70
N TYR A 80 -10.92 4.85 -6.79
CA TYR A 80 -11.13 6.28 -6.97
C TYR A 80 -9.77 6.97 -7.07
N HIS A 81 -9.56 7.73 -8.16
CA HIS A 81 -8.42 8.63 -8.27
C HIS A 81 -8.79 9.98 -7.66
N ARG A 82 -8.10 10.36 -6.57
CA ARG A 82 -8.14 11.74 -6.07
C ARG A 82 -7.17 12.56 -6.93
N ARG A 83 -7.68 13.55 -7.67
CA ARG A 83 -6.88 14.52 -8.42
C ARG A 83 -6.26 15.54 -7.49
#